data_AF-A0A6M3Z1M8-F1
#
_entry.id   AF-A0A6M3Z1M8-F1
#
_cell.length_a   1.000
_cell.length_b   1.000
_cell.length_c   1.000
_cell.angle_alpha   90.00
_cell.angle_beta   90.00
_cell.angle_gamma   90.00
#
_symmetry.space_group_name_H-M   'P 1'
#
loop_
_entity.id
_entity.type
_entity.pdbx_description
1 polymer ?
#
loop_
_entity_poly.entity_id
_entity_poly.type
_entity_poly.pdbx_seq_one_letter_code
_entity_poly.pdbx_strand_id
1 'polypeptide(L)'
;GVLSFAEADLPPGQREKLMASFERVLMPGLDKDQYSILWVEHADKGRLELNFLIPNTELLTGKRLQPYYDRADRPRIDAWQTVVNGRLGL
;
A
#
# COMPACT_ATOMS: atom_id res chain seq x y z
N GLY A 1 7.25 3.07 1.22
CA GLY A 1 6.51 3.76 2.30
C GLY A 1 6.20 2.75 3.37
N VAL A 2 5.33 3.10 4.31
CA VAL A 2 4.89 2.20 5.40
C VAL A 2 3.40 2.37 5.64
N LEU A 3 2.72 1.26 5.94
CA LEU A 3 1.41 1.25 6.57
C LEU A 3 1.61 0.80 8.02
N SER A 4 1.33 1.69 8.97
CA SER A 4 1.54 1.45 10.40
C SER A 4 0.22 1.17 11.09
N PHE A 5 0.20 0.17 11.96
CA PHE A 5 -0.97 -0.28 12.69
C PHE A 5 -0.77 -0.08 14.20
N ALA A 6 -1.86 0.16 14.93
CA ALA A 6 -1.81 0.17 16.39
C ALA A 6 -1.80 -1.27 16.95
N GLU A 7 -2.37 -2.19 16.18
CA GLU A 7 -2.47 -3.60 16.43
C GLU A 7 -1.11 -4.30 16.29
N ALA A 8 -0.91 -5.35 17.09
CA ALA A 8 0.27 -6.19 17.01
C ALA A 8 0.25 -7.10 15.77
N ASP A 9 -0.93 -7.43 15.26
CA ASP A 9 -1.13 -8.23 14.06
C ASP A 9 -2.53 -8.00 13.47
N LEU A 10 -2.75 -8.46 12.23
CA LEU A 10 -4.03 -8.48 11.55
C LEU A 10 -4.59 -9.91 11.48
N PRO A 11 -5.92 -10.09 11.48
CA PRO A 11 -6.54 -11.38 11.23
C PRO A 11 -6.05 -12.05 9.92
N PRO A 12 -5.99 -13.39 9.87
CA PRO A 12 -5.56 -14.11 8.68
C PRO A 12 -6.33 -13.69 7.42
N GLY A 13 -5.63 -13.43 6.32
CA GLY A 13 -6.23 -13.04 5.04
C GLY A 13 -6.63 -11.55 4.95
N GLN A 14 -6.58 -10.79 6.05
CA GLN A 14 -6.86 -9.35 6.04
C GLN A 14 -5.68 -8.56 5.50
N ARG A 15 -4.46 -9.00 5.82
CA ARG A 15 -3.20 -8.39 5.38
C ARG A 15 -3.11 -8.35 3.86
N GLU A 16 -3.33 -9.48 3.20
CA GLU A 16 -3.25 -9.62 1.74
C GLU A 16 -4.31 -8.77 1.04
N LYS A 17 -5.54 -8.74 1.58
CA LYS A 17 -6.63 -7.90 1.05
C LYS A 17 -6.30 -6.41 1.18
N LEU A 18 -5.73 -6.02 2.31
CA LEU A 18 -5.31 -4.64 2.57
C LEU A 18 -4.20 -4.23 1.60
N MET A 19 -3.14 -5.03 1.49
CA MET A 19 -2.03 -4.81 0.54
C MET A 19 -2.54 -4.69 -0.90
N ALA A 20 -3.38 -5.63 -1.35
CA ALA A 20 -3.95 -5.59 -2.70
C ALA A 20 -4.84 -4.36 -2.92
N SER A 21 -5.63 -3.95 -1.92
CA SER A 21 -6.46 -2.74 -2.04
C SER A 21 -5.61 -1.47 -2.06
N PHE A 22 -4.51 -1.44 -1.29
CA PHE A 22 -3.58 -0.32 -1.24
C PHE A 22 -2.89 -0.14 -2.60
N GLU A 23 -2.41 -1.23 -3.18
CA GLU A 23 -1.78 -1.18 -4.50
C GLU A 23 -2.71 -0.61 -5.57
N ARG A 24 -3.99 -1.02 -5.58
CA ARG A 24 -4.99 -0.51 -6.54
C ARG A 24 -5.25 0.98 -6.40
N VAL A 25 -5.27 1.51 -5.18
CA VAL A 25 -5.48 2.95 -4.97
C VAL A 25 -4.21 3.75 -5.25
N LEU A 26 -3.04 3.17 -5.00
CA LEU A 26 -1.76 3.81 -5.23
C LEU A 26 -1.42 3.89 -6.73
N MET A 27 -1.73 2.84 -7.49
CA MET A 27 -1.42 2.70 -8.91
C MET A 27 -2.68 2.68 -9.80
N PRO A 28 -3.48 3.77 -9.83
CA PRO A 28 -4.71 3.79 -10.59
C PRO A 28 -4.42 3.65 -12.09
N GLY A 29 -5.07 2.68 -12.74
CA GLY A 29 -4.96 2.46 -14.19
C GLY A 29 -3.71 1.70 -14.64
N LEU A 30 -2.94 1.12 -13.72
CA LEU A 30 -1.88 0.17 -14.05
C LEU A 30 -2.32 -1.26 -13.73
N ASP A 31 -2.04 -2.17 -14.65
CA ASP A 31 -2.20 -3.60 -14.44
C ASP A 31 -1.02 -4.17 -13.62
N LYS A 32 -1.22 -5.36 -13.03
CA LYS A 32 -0.26 -5.93 -12.08
C LYS A 32 1.08 -6.33 -12.70
N ASP A 33 1.14 -6.49 -14.02
CA ASP A 33 2.36 -6.75 -14.79
C ASP A 33 3.15 -5.47 -15.13
N GLN A 34 2.57 -4.29 -14.90
CA GLN A 34 3.18 -2.99 -15.17
C GLN A 34 4.04 -2.46 -14.01
N TYR A 35 3.91 -3.01 -12.81
CA TYR A 35 4.64 -2.57 -11.64
C TYR A 35 5.02 -3.72 -10.71
N SER A 36 6.07 -3.53 -9.92
CA SER A 36 6.44 -4.43 -8.84
C SER A 36 6.42 -3.69 -7.51
N ILE A 37 6.12 -4.44 -6.45
CA ILE A 37 6.12 -3.94 -5.08
C ILE A 37 6.61 -5.06 -4.17
N LEU A 38 7.66 -4.76 -3.42
CA LEU A 38 8.13 -5.61 -2.34
C LEU A 38 7.45 -5.16 -1.05
N TRP A 39 6.85 -6.11 -0.35
CA TRP A 39 6.31 -5.91 0.98
C TRP A 39 7.20 -6.57 2.02
N VAL A 40 7.45 -5.87 3.12
CA VAL A 40 8.21 -6.34 4.27
C VAL A 40 7.37 -6.12 5.51
N GLU A 41 7.04 -7.21 6.17
CA GLU A 41 6.41 -7.17 7.49
C GLU A 41 7.47 -6.87 8.53
N HIS A 42 7.19 -5.86 9.35
CA HIS A 42 8.05 -5.46 10.45
C HIS A 42 7.21 -5.36 11.72
N ALA A 43 7.72 -5.92 12.82
CA ALA A 43 7.12 -5.79 14.13
C ALA A 43 8.05 -4.90 14.98
N ASP A 44 7.70 -3.63 15.15
CA ASP A 44 8.42 -2.70 16.01
C ASP A 44 7.60 -2.42 17.27
N LYS A 45 8.19 -2.70 18.45
CA LYS A 45 7.61 -2.37 19.77
C LYS A 45 6.16 -2.84 19.93
N GLY A 46 5.86 -4.04 19.44
CA GLY A 46 4.53 -4.65 19.56
C GLY A 46 3.48 -4.10 18.59
N ARG A 47 3.88 -3.35 17.57
CA ARG A 47 3.01 -2.87 16.49
C ARG A 47 3.42 -3.47 15.16
N LEU A 48 2.43 -3.79 14.35
CA LEU A 48 2.62 -4.20 12.96
C LEU A 48 2.93 -2.99 12.08
N GLU A 49 3.93 -3.14 11.22
CA GLU A 49 4.23 -2.24 10.12
C GLU A 49 4.37 -3.04 8.82
N LEU A 50 3.66 -2.63 7.79
CA LEU A 50 3.81 -3.16 6.44
C LEU A 50 4.60 -2.14 5.62
N ASN A 51 5.92 -2.33 5.60
CA ASN A 51 6.83 -1.54 4.79
C ASN A 51 6.75 -2.00 3.33
N PHE A 52 6.90 -1.07 2.40
CA PHE A 52 6.90 -1.38 0.98
C PHE A 52 7.91 -0.58 0.17
N LEU A 53 8.44 -1.22 -0.86
CA LEU A 53 9.35 -0.61 -1.84
C LEU A 53 8.79 -0.83 -3.26
N ILE A 54 8.75 0.25 -4.03
CA ILE A 54 8.28 0.26 -5.42
C ILE A 54 9.41 0.85 -6.29
N PRO A 55 9.88 0.14 -7.32
CA PRO A 55 10.82 0.71 -8.28
C PRO A 55 10.20 1.88 -9.04
N ASN A 56 11.00 2.91 -9.35
CA ASN A 56 10.56 4.07 -10.14
C ASN A 56 10.54 3.80 -11.65
N THR A 57 10.22 2.57 -12.05
CA THR A 57 10.21 2.12 -13.45
C THR A 57 8.94 1.33 -13.71
N GLU A 58 8.20 1.70 -14.75
CA GLU A 58 7.08 0.92 -15.25
C GLU A 58 7.65 -0.25 -16.08
N LEU A 59 7.19 -1.47 -15.78
CA LEU A 59 7.88 -2.69 -16.17
C LEU A 59 7.76 -3.03 -17.67
N LEU A 60 6.65 -2.66 -18.33
CA LEU A 60 6.44 -3.00 -19.74
C LEU A 60 7.16 -2.03 -20.68
N THR A 61 7.17 -0.75 -20.33
CA THR A 61 7.71 0.34 -21.17
C THR A 61 9.14 0.73 -20.77
N GLY A 62 9.59 0.37 -19.58
CA GLY A 62 10.88 0.78 -19.02
C GLY A 62 10.97 2.27 -18.69
N LYS A 63 9.86 3.02 -18.81
CA LYS A 63 9.81 4.46 -18.52
C LYS A 63 9.76 4.71 -17.02
N ARG A 64 10.08 5.95 -16.62
CA ARG A 64 9.96 6.37 -15.23
C ARG A 64 8.51 6.25 -14.76
N LEU A 65 8.32 5.52 -13.67
CA LEU A 65 7.10 5.50 -12.88
C LEU A 65 7.30 6.41 -11.66
N GLN A 66 6.31 7.24 -11.36
CA GLN A 66 6.26 8.02 -10.12
C GLN A 66 5.09 7.46 -9.28
N PRO A 67 5.34 6.51 -8.37
CA PRO A 67 4.28 5.80 -7.62
C PRO A 67 3.39 6.70 -6.75
N TYR A 68 3.94 7.84 -6.31
CA TYR A 68 3.26 8.76 -5.42
C TYR A 68 3.73 10.19 -5.67
N TYR A 69 2.78 11.11 -5.76
CA TYR A 69 2.97 12.55 -5.77
C TYR A 69 1.96 13.20 -4.82
N ASP A 70 2.47 13.66 -3.67
CA ASP A 70 1.66 14.05 -2.50
C ASP A 70 0.46 14.94 -2.81
N ARG A 71 0.68 16.01 -3.59
CA ARG A 71 -0.36 16.97 -3.94
C ARG A 71 -1.55 16.35 -4.66
N ALA A 72 -1.32 15.33 -5.50
CA ALA A 72 -2.37 14.68 -6.28
C ALA A 72 -2.94 13.44 -5.58
N ASP A 73 -2.10 12.70 -4.86
CA ASP A 73 -2.46 11.38 -4.36
C ASP A 73 -2.95 11.38 -2.91
N ARG A 74 -2.48 12.31 -2.07
CA ARG A 74 -2.83 12.36 -0.64
C ARG A 74 -4.34 12.28 -0.39
N PRO A 75 -5.22 13.07 -1.04
CA PRO A 75 -6.66 12.99 -0.78
C PRO A 75 -7.27 11.61 -1.06
N ARG A 76 -6.75 10.92 -2.09
CA ARG A 76 -7.23 9.59 -2.49
C ARG A 76 -6.77 8.52 -1.49
N ILE A 77 -5.52 8.63 -1.01
CA ILE A 77 -4.94 7.72 -0.02
C ILE A 77 -5.61 7.91 1.34
N ASP A 78 -5.85 9.15 1.77
CA ASP A 78 -6.54 9.45 3.03
C ASP A 78 -7.98 8.91 3.04
N ALA A 79 -8.69 9.08 1.91
CA ALA A 79 -10.04 8.54 1.75
C ALA A 79 -10.05 7.00 1.79
N TRP A 80 -9.09 6.35 1.13
CA TRP A 80 -8.92 4.90 1.19
C TRP A 80 -8.64 4.43 2.62
N GLN A 81 -7.73 5.10 3.34
CA GLN A 81 -7.41 4.75 4.73
C GLN A 81 -8.65 4.85 5.62
N THR A 82 -9.43 5.92 5.50
CA THR A 82 -10.68 6.11 6.27
C THR A 82 -11.66 4.95 6.03
N VAL A 83 -11.86 4.56 4.76
CA VAL A 83 -12.77 3.48 4.40
C VAL A 83 -12.27 2.12 4.88
N VAL A 84 -10.96 1.85 4.74
CA VAL A 84 -10.36 0.58 5.16
C VAL A 84 -10.40 0.42 6.67
N ASN A 85 -10.05 1.46 7.42
CA ASN A 85 -10.11 1.42 8.88
C ASN A 85 -11.54 1.14 9.37
N GLY A 86 -12.54 1.85 8.83
CA GLY A 86 -13.94 1.61 9.18
C GLY A 86 -14.45 0.20 8.83
N ARG A 87 -13.97 -0.39 7.72
CA ARG A 87 -14.35 -1.77 7.32
C ARG A 87 -13.67 -2.84 8.15
N LEU A 88 -12.46 -2.57 8.63
CA LEU A 88 -11.60 -3.52 9.31
C LEU A 88 -11.61 -3.37 10.83
N GLY A 89 -12.25 -2.32 11.36
CA GLY A 89 -12.26 -2.02 12.79
C GLY A 89 -10.91 -1.57 13.34
N LEU A 90 -10.11 -0.89 12.51
CA LEU A 90 -8.80 -0.31 12.84
C LEU A 90 -8.93 1.16 13.24
#